data_AF-A0AAD4MEF4-F1
#
_entry.id   AF-A0AAD4MEF4-F1
#
_cell.length_a   1.000
_cell.length_b   1.000
_cell.length_c   1.000
_cell.angle_alpha   90.00
_cell.angle_beta   90.00
_cell.angle_gamma   90.00
#
_symmetry.space_group_name_H-M   'P 1'
#
loop_
_entity.id
_entity.type
_entity.pdbx_description
1 polymer ?
#
loop_
_entity_poly.entity_id
_entity_poly.type
_entity_poly.pdbx_seq_one_letter_code
_entity_poly.pdbx_strand_id
1 'polypeptide(L)'
;MEKNRSVIRELLKFEFELGHSAKQAMNNINRAKGAGTVAYSTAKEWYSKFRSGNLTIEDNLKSGRPREVDREAVVNAVKDAFTIFISKKLTYPNFYCPIL
;
A
#
# COMPACT_ATOMS: atom_id res chain seq x y z
N MET A 1 -17.48 21.98 3.85
CA MET A 1 -16.21 22.13 4.59
C MET A 1 -15.12 21.39 3.83
N GLU A 2 -14.02 22.07 3.53
CA GLU A 2 -12.91 21.52 2.77
C GLU A 2 -12.19 20.45 3.60
N LYS A 3 -12.26 19.18 3.18
CA LYS A 3 -11.61 18.05 3.86
C LYS A 3 -10.13 18.01 3.48
N ASN A 4 -9.33 18.86 4.11
CA ASN A 4 -7.88 18.78 3.99
C ASN A 4 -7.36 17.53 4.72
N ARG A 5 -7.21 16.43 3.95
CA ARG A 5 -6.78 15.12 4.46
C ARG A 5 -5.40 15.16 5.10
N SER A 6 -4.49 16.01 4.62
CA SER A 6 -3.18 16.25 5.22
C SER A 6 -3.31 16.79 6.65
N VAL A 7 -4.12 17.82 6.85
CA VAL A 7 -4.36 18.43 8.16
C VAL A 7 -4.94 17.41 9.14
N ILE A 8 -5.87 16.56 8.71
CA ILE A 8 -6.43 15.50 9.56
C ILE A 8 -5.35 14.54 10.05
N ARG A 9 -4.42 14.15 9.16
CA ARG A 9 -3.33 13.22 9.49
C ARG A 9 -2.29 13.85 10.40
N GLU A 10 -2.00 15.13 10.20
CA GLU A 10 -1.13 15.92 11.09
C GLU A 10 -1.72 15.99 12.50
N LEU A 11 -3.02 16.25 12.63
CA LEU A 11 -3.71 16.22 13.93
C LEU A 11 -3.68 14.82 14.56
N LEU A 12 -3.87 13.75 13.77
CA LEU A 12 -3.75 12.38 14.27
C LEU A 12 -2.34 12.07 14.77
N LYS A 13 -1.30 12.58 14.10
CA LYS A 13 0.09 12.44 14.52
C LYS A 13 0.34 13.19 15.83
N PHE A 14 -0.12 14.43 15.93
CA PHE A 14 -0.02 15.23 17.15
C PHE A 14 -0.66 14.52 18.35
N GLU A 15 -1.88 13.99 18.20
CA GLU A 15 -2.56 13.23 19.26
C GLU A 15 -1.84 11.92 19.61
N PHE A 16 -1.18 11.28 18.64
CA PHE A 16 -0.35 10.09 18.87
C PHE A 16 0.91 10.43 19.68
N GLU A 17 1.58 11.54 19.38
CA GLU A 17 2.75 12.03 20.12
C GLU A 17 2.39 12.44 21.56
N LEU A 18 1.15 12.89 21.79
CA LEU A 18 0.60 13.10 23.14
C LEU A 18 0.30 11.80 23.91
N GLY A 19 0.43 10.63 23.26
CA GLY A 19 0.17 9.32 23.87
C GLY A 19 -1.32 8.97 23.95
N HIS A 20 -2.21 9.74 23.33
CA HIS A 20 -3.64 9.43 23.31
C HIS A 20 -3.93 8.24 22.40
N SER A 21 -4.95 7.45 22.76
CA SER A 21 -5.42 6.36 21.91
C SER A 21 -6.12 6.87 20.64
N ALA A 22 -6.17 6.03 19.59
CA ALA A 22 -6.84 6.38 18.33
C ALA A 22 -8.31 6.79 18.51
N LYS A 23 -9.01 6.21 19.50
CA LYS A 23 -10.40 6.57 19.82
C LYS A 23 -10.49 7.96 20.45
N GLN A 24 -9.57 8.29 21.36
CA GLN A 24 -9.49 9.62 21.97
C GLN A 24 -9.15 10.67 20.91
N ALA A 25 -8.14 10.42 20.07
CA ALA A 25 -7.77 11.32 18.97
C ALA A 25 -8.94 11.59 18.02
N MET A 26 -9.64 10.55 17.59
CA MET A 26 -10.85 10.69 16.75
C MET A 26 -11.91 11.58 17.43
N ASN A 27 -12.18 11.36 18.72
CA ASN A 27 -13.16 12.15 19.47
C ASN A 27 -12.72 13.62 19.61
N ASN A 28 -11.45 13.86 19.94
CA ASN A 28 -10.89 15.20 20.07
C ASN A 28 -10.95 15.97 18.75
N ILE A 29 -10.54 15.32 17.65
CA ILE A 29 -10.57 15.92 16.31
C ILE A 29 -12.01 16.19 15.86
N ASN A 30 -12.94 15.24 16.05
CA ASN A 30 -14.35 15.45 15.70
C ASN A 30 -15.00 16.55 16.54
N ARG A 31 -14.59 16.72 17.79
CA ARG A 31 -15.04 17.83 18.64
C ARG A 31 -14.52 19.18 18.15
N ALA A 32 -13.25 19.25 17.72
CA ALA A 32 -12.61 20.48 17.30
C ALA A 32 -12.93 20.91 15.85
N LYS A 33 -13.08 19.94 14.93
CA LYS A 33 -13.25 20.18 13.49
C LYS A 33 -14.67 19.91 12.98
N GLY A 34 -15.53 19.35 13.83
CA GLY A 34 -16.91 19.00 13.49
C GLY A 34 -17.15 17.49 13.45
N ALA A 35 -18.37 17.08 13.82
CA ALA A 35 -18.75 15.69 13.88
C ALA A 35 -18.54 14.98 12.53
N GLY A 36 -17.96 13.78 12.56
CA GLY A 36 -17.72 12.98 11.35
C GLY A 36 -16.53 13.45 10.50
N THR A 37 -15.65 14.31 11.02
CA THR A 37 -14.40 14.69 10.34
C THR A 37 -13.49 13.48 10.14
N VAL A 38 -13.36 12.62 11.16
CA VAL A 38 -12.52 11.42 11.17
C VAL A 38 -13.35 10.22 11.62
N ALA A 39 -13.29 9.15 10.84
CA ALA A 39 -13.81 7.85 11.21
C ALA A 39 -12.80 7.07 12.04
N TYR A 40 -13.29 6.19 12.91
CA TYR A 40 -12.43 5.36 13.76
C TYR A 40 -11.48 4.46 12.95
N SER A 41 -11.95 3.89 11.84
CA SER A 41 -11.13 3.07 10.93
C SER A 41 -9.92 3.85 10.41
N THR A 42 -10.12 5.10 9.98
CA THR A 42 -9.05 5.99 9.53
C THR A 42 -8.06 6.27 10.64
N ALA A 43 -8.53 6.64 11.84
CA ALA A 43 -7.63 6.89 12.97
C ALA A 43 -6.81 5.64 13.33
N LYS A 44 -7.44 4.46 13.33
CA LYS A 44 -6.78 3.17 13.61
C LYS A 44 -5.69 2.84 12.59
N GLU A 45 -5.96 3.01 11.30
CA GLU A 45 -4.98 2.75 10.24
C GLU A 45 -3.74 3.66 10.36
N TRP A 46 -3.94 4.95 10.60
CA TRP A 46 -2.83 5.89 10.79
C TRP A 46 -2.02 5.57 12.05
N TYR A 47 -2.70 5.23 13.15
CA TYR A 47 -2.04 4.80 14.37
C TYR A 47 -1.20 3.53 14.18
N SER A 48 -1.66 2.58 13.36
CA SER A 48 -0.85 1.41 13.02
C SER A 48 0.43 1.79 12.25
N LYS A 49 0.36 2.77 11.34
CA LYS A 49 1.54 3.30 10.62
C LYS A 49 2.51 4.02 11.56
N PHE A 50 2.00 4.85 12.46
CA PHE A 50 2.82 5.57 13.43
C PHE A 50 3.56 4.60 14.36
N ARG A 51 2.89 3.53 14.80
CA ARG A 51 3.50 2.45 15.59
C ARG A 51 4.57 1.66 14.84
N SER A 52 4.47 1.56 13.51
CA SER A 52 5.52 0.93 12.69
C SER A 52 6.70 1.86 12.42
N GLY A 53 6.79 3.01 13.10
CA GLY A 53 7.86 4.00 12.95
C GLY A 53 7.71 4.91 11.72
N ASN A 54 6.62 4.77 10.95
CA ASN A 54 6.37 5.64 9.82
C ASN A 54 5.52 6.84 10.27
N LEU A 55 6.20 7.97 10.53
CA LEU A 55 5.59 9.22 10.98
C LEU A 55 5.36 10.23 9.83
N THR A 56 5.46 9.79 8.57
CA THR A 56 5.16 10.66 7.43
C THR A 56 3.64 10.82 7.26
N ILE A 57 3.23 12.05 6.97
CA ILE A 57 1.82 12.44 6.83
C ILE A 57 1.34 12.20 5.39
N GLU A 58 2.29 12.18 4.46
CA GLU A 58 2.08 11.96 3.04
C GLU A 58 1.62 10.53 2.76
N ASP A 59 0.71 10.39 1.79
CA ASP A 59 0.47 9.05 1.26
C ASP A 59 1.71 8.62 0.48
N ASN A 60 2.14 7.38 0.71
CA ASN A 60 3.03 6.72 -0.23
C ASN A 60 2.44 6.84 -1.63
N LEU A 61 3.31 7.01 -2.63
CA LEU A 61 2.91 6.93 -4.03
C LEU A 61 2.06 5.68 -4.19
N LYS A 62 0.80 5.86 -4.59
CA LYS A 62 -0.09 4.75 -4.86
C LYS A 62 0.60 3.92 -5.92
N SER A 63 0.82 2.64 -5.65
CA SER A 63 1.12 1.66 -6.69
C SER A 63 -0.10 1.59 -7.59
N GLY A 64 -0.11 2.44 -8.61
CA GLY A 64 -1.11 2.37 -9.67
C GLY A 64 -0.84 1.15 -10.54
N ARG A 65 -1.88 0.72 -11.27
CA ARG A 65 -1.65 -0.11 -12.45
C ARG A 65 -0.78 0.71 -13.41
N PRO A 66 0.36 0.19 -13.90
CA PRO A 66 1.17 0.92 -14.87
C PRO A 66 0.29 1.29 -16.07
N ARG A 67 0.24 2.59 -16.39
CA ARG A 67 -0.53 3.12 -17.53
C ARG A 67 0.14 2.78 -18.86
N GLU A 68 1.45 2.66 -18.84
CA GLU A 68 2.27 2.34 -19.99
C GLU A 68 2.97 1.01 -19.73
N VAL A 69 2.82 0.10 -20.68
CA VAL A 69 3.49 -1.19 -20.66
C VAL A 69 4.68 -1.05 -21.60
N ASP A 70 5.88 -1.26 -21.08
CA ASP A 70 7.07 -1.40 -21.90
C ASP A 70 6.93 -2.64 -22.79
N ARG A 71 6.65 -2.41 -24.08
CA ARG A 71 6.43 -3.47 -25.05
C ARG A 71 7.69 -4.29 -25.28
N GLU A 72 8.86 -3.66 -25.19
CA GLU A 72 10.14 -4.35 -25.38
C GLU A 72 10.42 -5.29 -24.22
N ALA A 73 10.22 -4.82 -22.98
CA ALA A 73 10.33 -5.68 -21.79
C ALA A 73 9.38 -6.88 -21.85
N VAL A 74 8.13 -6.67 -22.31
CA VAL A 74 7.16 -7.77 -22.46
C VAL A 74 7.58 -8.75 -23.56
N VAL A 75 8.00 -8.26 -24.72
CA VAL A 75 8.45 -9.11 -25.84
C VAL A 75 9.69 -9.91 -25.44
N ASN A 76 10.64 -9.30 -24.74
CA ASN A 76 11.85 -9.96 -24.27
C ASN A 76 11.52 -11.02 -23.22
N ALA A 77 10.66 -10.73 -22.24
CA ALA A 77 10.23 -11.72 -21.26
C ALA A 77 9.54 -12.94 -21.90
N VAL A 78 8.74 -12.74 -22.96
CA VAL A 78 8.10 -13.84 -23.71
C VAL A 78 9.13 -14.65 -24.49
N LYS A 79 10.08 -13.98 -25.17
CA LYS A 79 11.18 -14.65 -25.88
C LYS A 79 12.08 -15.43 -24.93
N ASP A 80 12.38 -14.89 -23.77
CA ASP A 80 13.19 -15.53 -22.74
C ASP A 80 12.46 -16.74 -22.19
N ALA A 81 11.17 -16.63 -21.88
CA ALA A 81 10.36 -17.76 -21.45
C ALA A 81 10.31 -18.88 -22.51
N PHE A 82 10.20 -18.53 -23.79
CA PHE A 82 10.26 -19.47 -24.91
C PHE A 82 11.64 -20.13 -25.02
N THR A 83 12.71 -19.33 -24.93
CA THR A 83 14.09 -19.80 -25.02
C THR A 83 14.46 -20.71 -23.84
N ILE A 84 14.01 -20.36 -22.63
CA ILE A 84 14.16 -21.18 -21.43
C ILE A 84 13.37 -22.49 -21.59
N PHE A 85 12.14 -22.43 -22.12
CA PHE A 85 11.33 -23.61 -22.36
C PHE A 85 11.99 -24.57 -23.36
N ILE A 86 12.46 -24.06 -24.49
CA ILE A 86 13.18 -24.86 -25.49
C ILE A 86 14.48 -25.43 -24.91
N SER A 87 15.28 -24.60 -24.24
CA SER A 87 16.54 -25.02 -23.61
C SER A 87 16.31 -26.11 -22.57
N LYS A 88 15.28 -25.98 -21.71
CA LYS A 88 14.90 -27.01 -20.73
C LYS A 88 14.41 -28.30 -21.40
N LYS A 89 13.67 -28.20 -22.51
CA LYS A 89 13.20 -29.37 -23.27
C LYS A 89 14.34 -30.12 -23.97
N LEU A 90 15.39 -29.40 -24.38
CA LEU A 90 16.58 -29.99 -24.99
C LEU A 90 17.56 -30.57 -23.95
N THR A 91 17.68 -29.94 -22.78
CA THR A 91 18.57 -30.41 -21.70
C THR A 91 17.94 -31.49 -20.82
N TYR A 92 16.60 -31.49 -20.67
CA TYR A 92 15.85 -32.48 -19.91
C TYR A 92 14.63 -32.98 -20.71
N PRO A 93 14.86 -33.80 -21.75
CA PRO A 93 13.81 -34.23 -22.69
C PRO A 93 12.73 -35.12 -22.06
N ASN A 94 12.94 -35.64 -20.84
CA ASN A 94 12.06 -36.59 -20.17
C ASN A 94 11.53 -36.08 -18.80
N PHE A 95 11.11 -34.82 -18.69
CA PHE A 95 10.18 -34.47 -17.60
C PHE A 95 8.77 -35.01 -17.94
N TYR A 96 8.60 -36.31 -17.69
CA TYR A 96 7.31 -36.91 -17.43
C TYR A 96 6.70 -36.16 -16.24
N CYS A 97 5.56 -35.51 -16.41
CA CYS A 97 4.74 -35.09 -15.28
C CYS A 97 3.97 -36.34 -14.84
N PRO A 98 4.29 -36.99 -13.71
CA PRO A 98 3.40 -38.00 -13.18
C PRO A 98 2.24 -37.25 -12.54
N ILE A 99 1.18 -37.02 -13.32
CA ILE A 99 -0.14 -36.82 -12.74
C ILE A 99 -0.67 -38.23 -12.45
N LEU A 100 -0.35 -38.73 -11.26
CA LEU A 100 -1.14 -39.67 -10.46
C LEU A 100 -0.53 -39.76 -9.06
#